data_AF-A0A349MYR4-F1
#
_entry.id   AF-A0A349MYR4-F1
#
_cell.length_a   1.000
_cell.length_b   1.000
_cell.length_c   1.000
_cell.angle_alpha   90.00
_cell.angle_beta   90.00
_cell.angle_gamma   90.00
#
_symmetry.space_group_name_H-M   'P 1'
#
loop_
_entity.id
_entity.type
_entity.pdbx_description
1 polymer ?
#
loop_
_entity_poly.entity_id
_entity_poly.type
_entity_poly.pdbx_seq_one_letter_code
_entity_poly.pdbx_strand_id
1 'polypeptide(L)'
;MLKLLIMLLVAYLLGAIPTGVWIGKFFFHTDIRQAGSGNIGTTNTFRVLGKTAGTVVMLIDILKGALSTLQPVIFGAPVVHGVVINGLVIGLGAVLGNTFSIFDGFKGGKAVATSAGILAGYNFPFFVIACVIFGSLVYITSMVSVASMAALTLITFLSLLYQDGFLTTIAFVLTLFIIYRHRANLDRIKDGTENMVPFGLYRRYRLTHPAKPKAEADTDTVPQDSDSDKTESDAASTEADNTTSTTNATSETAAESNNSEASYNSDTSYNSEPSDQPSK
;
A
#
# COMPACT_ATOMS: atom_id res chain seq x y z
N MET A 1 -7.45 35.87 -4.36
CA MET A 1 -6.19 35.19 -4.72
C MET A 1 -5.42 34.67 -3.50
N LEU A 2 -4.65 35.49 -2.77
CA LEU A 2 -3.75 35.02 -1.68
C LEU A 2 -4.37 34.01 -0.71
N LYS A 3 -5.59 34.29 -0.21
CA LYS A 3 -6.33 33.39 0.71
C LYS A 3 -6.53 31.98 0.15
N LEU A 4 -6.82 31.84 -1.15
CA LEU A 4 -6.98 30.54 -1.82
C LEU A 4 -5.66 29.76 -1.83
N LEU A 5 -4.54 30.43 -2.14
CA LEU A 5 -3.22 29.80 -2.17
C LEU A 5 -2.82 29.29 -0.78
N ILE A 6 -3.07 30.09 0.27
CA ILE A 6 -2.81 29.68 1.66
C ILE A 6 -3.67 28.47 2.02
N MET A 7 -4.96 28.47 1.71
CA MET A 7 -5.86 27.34 2.03
C MET A 7 -5.48 26.06 1.27
N LEU A 8 -5.10 26.17 -0.01
CA LEU A 8 -4.60 25.04 -0.80
C LEU A 8 -3.28 24.49 -0.25
N LEU A 9 -2.36 25.36 0.18
CA LEU A 9 -1.11 24.96 0.82
C LEU A 9 -1.36 24.25 2.16
N VAL A 10 -2.23 24.79 3.01
CA VAL A 10 -2.64 24.16 4.27
C VAL A 10 -3.30 22.80 4.02
N ALA A 11 -4.20 22.71 3.04
CA ALA A 11 -4.82 21.44 2.66
C ALA A 11 -3.79 20.42 2.17
N TYR A 12 -2.84 20.83 1.33
CA TYR A 12 -1.73 19.99 0.89
C TYR A 12 -0.87 19.49 2.05
N LEU A 13 -0.46 20.37 2.97
CA LEU A 13 0.35 20.00 4.13
C LEU A 13 -0.40 19.06 5.08
N LEU A 14 -1.69 19.31 5.35
CA LEU A 14 -2.55 18.42 6.13
C LEU A 14 -2.68 17.04 5.47
N GLY A 15 -2.93 17.00 4.16
CA GLY A 15 -3.00 15.76 3.40
C GLY A 15 -1.69 14.99 3.39
N ALA A 16 -0.56 15.69 3.30
CA ALA A 16 0.78 15.13 3.19
C ALA A 16 1.25 14.39 4.45
N ILE A 17 0.66 14.63 5.62
CA ILE A 17 1.01 13.92 6.86
C ILE A 17 0.97 12.40 6.60
N PRO A 18 2.09 11.67 6.74
CA PRO A 18 2.19 10.26 6.38
C PRO A 18 1.71 9.39 7.56
N THR A 19 0.42 9.49 7.86
CA THR A 19 -0.25 8.95 9.05
C THR A 19 0.18 7.53 9.42
N GLY A 20 0.17 6.60 8.46
CA GLY A 20 0.53 5.20 8.70
C GLY A 20 2.00 4.99 9.02
N VAL A 21 2.92 5.81 8.48
CA VAL A 21 4.35 5.75 8.80
C VAL A 21 4.59 6.26 10.22
N TRP A 22 3.95 7.37 10.59
CA TRP A 22 4.06 7.92 11.95
C TRP A 22 3.49 6.96 12.99
N ILE A 23 2.28 6.43 12.76
CA ILE A 23 1.68 5.46 13.69
C ILE A 23 2.53 4.19 13.78
N GLY A 24 3.00 3.66 12.65
CA GLY A 24 3.89 2.49 12.64
C GLY A 24 5.19 2.70 13.41
N LYS A 25 5.90 3.80 13.16
CA LYS A 25 7.19 4.06 13.81
C LYS A 25 7.09 4.40 15.29
N PHE A 26 6.14 5.26 15.67
CA PHE A 26 6.07 5.78 17.04
C PHE A 26 5.34 4.85 18.01
N PHE A 27 4.35 4.08 17.56
CA PHE A 27 3.53 3.23 18.45
C PHE A 27 3.76 1.72 18.27
N PHE A 28 4.35 1.29 17.14
CA PHE A 28 4.58 -0.12 16.82
C PHE A 28 6.02 -0.44 16.40
N HIS A 29 6.93 0.55 16.49
CA HIS A 29 8.34 0.44 16.10
C HIS A 29 8.61 -0.18 14.71
N THR A 30 7.65 -0.05 13.78
CA THR A 30 7.62 -0.76 12.50
C THR A 30 7.42 0.20 11.33
N ASP A 31 8.33 0.19 10.35
CA ASP A 31 8.17 0.98 9.12
C ASP A 31 7.28 0.23 8.11
N ILE A 32 6.01 0.60 8.03
CA ILE A 32 5.03 -0.05 7.13
C ILE A 32 5.39 0.04 5.64
N ARG A 33 6.36 0.89 5.24
CA ARG A 33 6.86 0.96 3.86
C ARG A 33 7.70 -0.27 3.48
N GLN A 34 8.25 -0.96 4.48
CA GLN A 34 9.07 -2.17 4.31
C GLN A 34 8.26 -3.47 4.44
N ALA A 35 6.95 -3.39 4.68
CA ALA A 35 6.10 -4.55 5.00
C ALA A 35 4.79 -4.58 4.22
N GLY A 36 4.26 -5.80 4.04
CA GLY A 36 2.99 -6.04 3.35
C GLY A 36 3.02 -5.62 1.88
N SER A 37 2.31 -4.54 1.55
CA SER A 37 2.25 -3.97 0.19
C SER A 37 3.17 -2.76 -0.02
N GLY A 38 3.95 -2.37 1.00
CA GLY A 38 4.82 -1.19 1.01
C GLY A 38 4.10 0.17 0.93
N ASN A 39 2.77 0.20 0.82
CA ASN A 39 2.01 1.44 0.77
C ASN A 39 1.80 2.03 2.18
N ILE A 40 1.80 3.36 2.31
CA ILE A 40 1.62 4.03 3.61
C ILE A 40 0.16 4.11 4.11
N GLY A 41 -0.81 3.77 3.26
CA GLY A 41 -2.23 3.96 3.56
C GLY A 41 -2.84 2.94 4.54
N THR A 42 -4.07 3.25 4.94
CA THR A 42 -4.99 2.43 5.74
C THR A 42 -4.89 0.92 5.51
N THR A 43 -5.03 0.46 4.25
CA THR A 43 -5.09 -0.98 3.91
C THR A 43 -3.79 -1.74 4.17
N ASN A 44 -2.64 -1.06 4.17
CA ASN A 44 -1.39 -1.69 4.54
C ASN A 44 -1.20 -1.70 6.05
N THR A 45 -1.54 -0.58 6.70
CA THR A 45 -1.58 -0.47 8.17
C THR A 45 -2.43 -1.59 8.79
N PHE A 46 -3.63 -1.85 8.25
CA PHE A 46 -4.48 -2.98 8.69
C PHE A 46 -3.82 -4.36 8.60
N ARG A 47 -2.93 -4.58 7.62
CA ARG A 47 -2.24 -5.85 7.37
C ARG A 47 -0.99 -6.02 8.24
N VAL A 48 -0.24 -4.94 8.43
CA VAL A 48 1.06 -4.97 9.14
C VAL A 48 0.88 -4.74 10.64
N LEU A 49 0.00 -3.84 11.05
CA LEU A 49 -0.19 -3.38 12.44
C LEU A 49 -1.56 -3.74 13.03
N GLY A 50 -2.39 -4.45 12.27
CA GLY A 50 -3.70 -4.94 12.70
C GLY A 50 -4.82 -3.89 12.75
N LYS A 51 -5.96 -4.32 13.31
CA LYS A 51 -7.25 -3.60 13.22
C LYS A 51 -7.26 -2.22 13.88
N THR A 52 -6.60 -2.08 15.04
CA THR A 52 -6.61 -0.83 15.81
C THR A 52 -5.86 0.27 15.07
N ALA A 53 -4.59 0.02 14.70
CA ALA A 53 -3.77 0.97 13.96
C ALA A 53 -4.39 1.33 12.59
N GLY A 54 -4.87 0.33 11.84
CA GLY A 54 -5.53 0.56 10.55
C GLY A 54 -6.76 1.46 10.65
N THR A 55 -7.57 1.29 11.69
CA THR A 55 -8.76 2.13 11.94
C THR A 55 -8.36 3.57 12.30
N VAL A 56 -7.35 3.76 13.16
CA VAL A 56 -6.86 5.10 13.52
C VAL A 56 -6.30 5.83 12.29
N VAL A 57 -5.49 5.16 11.46
CA VAL A 57 -5.01 5.73 10.18
C VAL A 57 -6.17 6.09 9.27
N MET A 58 -7.18 5.23 9.13
CA MET A 58 -8.38 5.52 8.33
C MET A 58 -9.11 6.78 8.80
N LEU A 59 -9.34 6.91 10.10
CA LEU A 59 -10.08 8.04 10.68
C LEU A 59 -9.32 9.36 10.50
N ILE A 60 -7.99 9.36 10.71
CA ILE A 60 -7.16 10.55 10.47
C ILE A 60 -7.09 10.89 8.97
N ASP A 61 -6.98 9.89 8.09
CA ASP A 61 -6.93 10.12 6.64
C ASP A 61 -8.26 10.62 6.06
N ILE A 62 -9.41 10.28 6.68
CA ILE A 62 -10.72 10.88 6.44
C ILE A 62 -10.76 12.30 7.01
N LEU A 63 -10.36 12.48 8.28
CA LEU A 63 -10.42 13.77 8.97
C LEU A 63 -9.60 14.85 8.27
N LYS A 64 -8.38 14.56 7.79
CA LYS A 64 -7.55 15.53 7.07
C LYS A 64 -8.18 15.98 5.74
N GLY A 65 -8.96 15.10 5.08
CA GLY A 65 -9.76 15.44 3.91
C GLY A 65 -10.94 16.35 4.28
N ALA A 66 -11.70 15.98 5.32
CA ALA A 66 -12.88 16.73 5.78
C ALA A 66 -12.51 18.15 6.27
N LEU A 67 -11.48 18.26 7.12
CA LEU A 67 -10.97 19.55 7.60
C LEU A 67 -10.48 20.44 6.45
N SER A 68 -9.87 19.86 5.41
CA SER A 68 -9.42 20.60 4.24
C SER A 68 -10.58 21.15 3.40
N THR A 69 -11.63 20.36 3.20
CA THR A 69 -12.87 20.82 2.54
C THR A 69 -13.62 21.87 3.36
N LEU A 70 -13.58 21.78 4.69
CA LEU A 70 -14.28 22.70 5.59
C LEU A 70 -13.55 24.04 5.85
N GLN A 71 -12.32 24.23 5.35
CA GLN A 71 -11.58 25.50 5.52
C GLN A 71 -12.38 26.76 5.10
N PRO A 72 -13.16 26.80 3.99
CA PRO A 72 -14.03 27.92 3.64
C PRO A 72 -15.11 28.23 4.68
N VAL A 73 -15.59 27.21 5.40
CA VAL A 73 -16.63 27.39 6.43
C VAL A 73 -16.01 27.95 7.70
N ILE A 74 -14.84 27.44 8.09
CA ILE A 74 -14.14 27.82 9.34
C ILE A 74 -13.48 29.20 9.23
N PHE A 75 -12.82 29.49 8.10
CA PHE A 75 -12.01 30.71 7.92
C PHE A 75 -12.63 31.70 6.91
N GLY A 76 -13.86 31.44 6.46
CA GLY A 76 -14.57 32.20 5.43
C GLY A 76 -14.10 31.88 4.01
N ALA A 77 -15.02 31.72 3.06
CA ALA A 77 -14.69 31.26 1.72
C ALA A 77 -13.78 32.26 0.96
N PRO A 78 -12.79 31.79 0.18
CA PRO A 78 -12.00 32.66 -0.67
C PRO A 78 -12.79 33.03 -1.93
N VAL A 79 -12.76 34.32 -2.28
CA VAL A 79 -13.38 34.87 -3.50
C VAL A 79 -12.30 35.19 -4.53
N VAL A 80 -12.57 34.87 -5.78
CA VAL A 80 -11.71 35.10 -6.95
C VAL A 80 -12.55 35.67 -8.07
N HIS A 81 -12.24 36.89 -8.53
CA HIS A 81 -12.99 37.60 -9.59
C HIS A 81 -14.52 37.62 -9.35
N GLY A 82 -14.95 37.80 -8.09
CA GLY A 82 -16.36 37.78 -7.68
C GLY A 82 -16.96 36.38 -7.45
N VAL A 83 -16.26 35.30 -7.84
CA VAL A 83 -16.73 33.92 -7.67
C VAL A 83 -16.24 33.35 -6.33
N VAL A 84 -17.16 32.76 -5.56
CA VAL A 84 -16.84 32.03 -4.32
C VAL A 84 -16.28 30.64 -4.68
N ILE A 85 -15.10 30.29 -4.17
CA ILE A 85 -14.50 28.97 -4.43
C ILE A 85 -15.14 27.89 -3.54
N ASN A 86 -15.60 26.82 -4.17
CA ASN A 86 -16.18 25.65 -3.50
C ASN A 86 -15.10 24.89 -2.69
N GLY A 87 -15.44 24.47 -1.47
CA GLY A 87 -14.53 23.74 -0.57
C GLY A 87 -13.96 22.43 -1.13
N LEU A 88 -14.65 21.78 -2.07
CA LEU A 88 -14.12 20.62 -2.78
C LEU A 88 -12.78 20.92 -3.48
N VAL A 89 -12.60 22.13 -4.02
CA VAL A 89 -11.33 22.56 -4.64
C VAL A 89 -10.20 22.61 -3.62
N ILE A 90 -10.50 23.06 -2.40
CA ILE A 90 -9.51 23.13 -1.31
C ILE A 90 -9.21 21.71 -0.80
N GLY A 91 -10.25 20.87 -0.70
CA GLY A 91 -10.13 19.44 -0.42
C GLY A 91 -9.15 18.72 -1.36
N LEU A 92 -9.16 19.01 -2.67
CA LEU A 92 -8.21 18.43 -3.63
C LEU A 92 -6.74 18.64 -3.22
N GLY A 93 -6.41 19.73 -2.54
CA GLY A 93 -5.08 19.93 -1.95
C GLY A 93 -4.66 18.78 -1.05
N ALA A 94 -5.56 18.30 -0.18
CA ALA A 94 -5.30 17.16 0.71
C ALA A 94 -5.18 15.83 -0.03
N VAL A 95 -5.92 15.61 -1.12
CA VAL A 95 -5.72 14.44 -2.01
C VAL A 95 -4.33 14.47 -2.64
N LEU A 96 -3.89 15.62 -3.14
CA LEU A 96 -2.54 15.78 -3.71
C LEU A 96 -1.46 15.57 -2.65
N GLY A 97 -1.61 16.18 -1.47
CA GLY A 97 -0.72 15.98 -0.33
C GLY A 97 -0.59 14.51 0.06
N ASN A 98 -1.73 13.83 0.27
CA ASN A 98 -1.75 12.41 0.63
C ASN A 98 -1.09 11.51 -0.45
N THR A 99 -1.12 11.93 -1.71
CA THR A 99 -0.69 11.12 -2.86
C THR A 99 0.75 11.40 -3.29
N PHE A 100 1.23 12.61 -2.99
CA PHE A 100 2.56 13.15 -3.30
C PHE A 100 3.10 13.87 -2.05
N SER A 101 3.25 13.14 -0.95
CA SER A 101 3.67 13.71 0.33
C SER A 101 5.11 14.21 0.29
N ILE A 102 5.32 15.50 0.57
CA ILE A 102 6.66 16.08 0.75
C ILE A 102 7.46 15.39 1.88
N PHE A 103 6.77 14.86 2.90
CA PHE A 103 7.39 14.18 4.04
C PHE A 103 7.82 12.73 3.74
N ASP A 104 7.41 12.17 2.60
CA ASP A 104 7.74 10.79 2.18
C ASP A 104 8.34 10.76 0.75
N GLY A 105 9.14 11.77 0.40
CA GLY A 105 9.83 11.84 -0.90
C GLY A 105 8.88 11.81 -2.10
N PHE A 106 7.71 12.44 -1.97
CA PHE A 106 6.60 12.44 -2.93
C PHE A 106 5.97 11.06 -3.22
N LYS A 107 6.25 10.04 -2.40
CA LYS A 107 5.66 8.69 -2.48
C LYS A 107 4.49 8.54 -1.52
N GLY A 108 3.32 9.06 -1.90
CA GLY A 108 2.12 8.98 -1.06
C GLY A 108 1.23 7.75 -1.26
N GLY A 109 0.09 7.73 -0.57
CA GLY A 109 -0.94 6.70 -0.65
C GLY A 109 -1.76 6.73 -1.96
N LYS A 110 -3.00 6.25 -1.90
CA LYS A 110 -3.95 6.22 -3.05
C LYS A 110 -5.20 7.08 -2.85
N ALA A 111 -5.19 7.95 -1.84
CA ALA A 111 -6.22 8.93 -1.53
C ALA A 111 -7.68 8.44 -1.31
N VAL A 112 -7.98 7.13 -1.28
CA VAL A 112 -9.36 6.63 -1.06
C VAL A 112 -10.00 7.20 0.21
N ALA A 113 -9.34 7.06 1.36
CA ALA A 113 -9.83 7.58 2.64
C ALA A 113 -9.90 9.12 2.65
N THR A 114 -8.93 9.80 2.06
CA THR A 114 -8.92 11.28 1.99
C THR A 114 -9.99 11.84 1.06
N SER A 115 -10.30 11.18 -0.05
CA SER A 115 -11.43 11.53 -0.92
C SER A 115 -12.78 11.28 -0.24
N ALA A 116 -12.91 10.20 0.54
CA ALA A 116 -14.07 9.99 1.39
C ALA A 116 -14.18 11.10 2.47
N GLY A 117 -13.05 11.55 3.02
CA GLY A 117 -12.95 12.73 3.88
C GLY A 117 -13.44 14.01 3.22
N ILE A 118 -13.00 14.29 1.99
CA ILE A 118 -13.48 15.44 1.21
C ILE A 118 -15.00 15.39 1.07
N LEU A 119 -15.54 14.21 0.77
CA LEU A 119 -16.98 13.99 0.65
C LEU A 119 -17.70 14.22 1.98
N ALA A 120 -17.15 13.74 3.09
CA ALA A 120 -17.71 13.93 4.43
C ALA A 120 -17.80 15.41 4.83
N GLY A 121 -16.77 16.20 4.50
CA GLY A 121 -16.74 17.65 4.74
C GLY A 121 -17.63 18.46 3.81
N TYR A 122 -18.06 17.91 2.67
CA TYR A 122 -18.93 18.58 1.70
C TYR A 122 -20.41 18.19 1.86
N ASN A 123 -20.69 16.89 1.91
CA ASN A 123 -22.03 16.32 1.95
C ASN A 123 -21.99 15.02 2.78
N PHE A 124 -22.17 15.17 4.09
CA PHE A 124 -22.09 14.06 5.04
C PHE A 124 -23.10 12.92 4.77
N PRO A 125 -24.39 13.17 4.42
CA PRO A 125 -25.31 12.09 4.01
C PRO A 125 -24.79 11.26 2.82
N PHE A 126 -24.24 11.92 1.80
CA PHE A 126 -23.70 11.22 0.63
C PHE A 126 -22.39 10.47 0.93
N PHE A 127 -21.59 10.97 1.88
CA PHE A 127 -20.47 10.22 2.46
C PHE A 127 -20.91 8.94 3.19
N VAL A 128 -22.02 8.96 3.95
CA VAL A 128 -22.55 7.75 4.59
C VAL A 128 -22.96 6.71 3.53
N ILE A 129 -23.64 7.14 2.45
CA ILE A 129 -23.97 6.28 1.30
C ILE A 129 -22.70 5.68 0.68
N ALA A 130 -21.67 6.50 0.46
CA ALA A 130 -20.37 6.06 -0.05
C ALA A 130 -19.70 4.99 0.85
N CYS A 131 -19.75 5.17 2.18
CA CYS A 131 -19.24 4.20 3.14
C CYS A 131 -20.00 2.88 3.11
N VAL A 132 -21.34 2.91 3.00
CA VAL A 132 -22.16 1.69 2.89
C VAL A 132 -21.87 0.94 1.59
N ILE A 133 -21.77 1.65 0.47
CA ILE A 133 -21.39 1.07 -0.83
C ILE A 133 -20.01 0.41 -0.75
N PHE A 134 -19.01 1.14 -0.26
CA PHE A 134 -17.64 0.65 -0.13
C PHE A 134 -17.56 -0.57 0.80
N GLY A 135 -18.18 -0.51 1.99
CA GLY A 135 -18.20 -1.62 2.94
C GLY A 135 -18.88 -2.87 2.38
N SER A 136 -19.99 -2.70 1.65
CA SER A 136 -20.70 -3.78 0.97
C SER A 136 -19.83 -4.42 -0.12
N LEU A 137 -19.15 -3.60 -0.93
CA LEU A 137 -18.23 -4.08 -1.97
C LEU A 137 -16.99 -4.78 -1.37
N VAL A 138 -16.45 -4.30 -0.25
CA VAL A 138 -15.37 -5.00 0.49
C VAL A 138 -15.88 -6.35 1.00
N TYR A 139 -17.10 -6.42 1.55
CA TYR A 139 -17.68 -7.67 2.03
C TYR A 139 -17.92 -8.68 0.89
N ILE A 140 -18.44 -8.24 -0.26
CA ILE A 140 -18.68 -9.10 -1.41
C ILE A 140 -17.35 -9.56 -2.02
N THR A 141 -16.51 -8.63 -2.48
CA THR A 141 -15.29 -8.92 -3.26
C THR A 141 -14.14 -9.44 -2.41
N SER A 142 -14.17 -9.22 -1.09
CA SER A 142 -13.06 -9.47 -0.16
C SER A 142 -11.75 -8.74 -0.52
N MET A 143 -11.76 -7.80 -1.48
CA MET A 143 -10.59 -7.10 -2.01
C MET A 143 -10.79 -5.58 -1.95
N VAL A 144 -10.01 -4.91 -1.11
CA VAL A 144 -10.16 -3.45 -0.87
C VAL A 144 -9.86 -2.62 -2.12
N SER A 145 -8.96 -3.06 -2.98
CA SER A 145 -8.65 -2.39 -4.25
C SER A 145 -9.83 -2.39 -5.21
N VAL A 146 -10.41 -3.57 -5.48
CA VAL A 146 -11.62 -3.74 -6.30
C VAL A 146 -12.76 -2.90 -5.72
N ALA A 147 -13.02 -3.03 -4.42
CA ALA A 147 -14.06 -2.28 -3.74
C ALA A 147 -13.85 -0.76 -3.82
N SER A 148 -12.61 -0.26 -3.72
CA SER A 148 -12.30 1.17 -3.84
C SER A 148 -12.63 1.70 -5.23
N MET A 149 -12.18 1.01 -6.28
CA MET A 149 -12.39 1.43 -7.68
C MET A 149 -13.88 1.35 -8.06
N ALA A 150 -14.56 0.26 -7.69
CA ALA A 150 -15.98 0.07 -7.96
C ALA A 150 -16.85 1.06 -7.17
N ALA A 151 -16.54 1.31 -5.88
CA ALA A 151 -17.28 2.28 -5.07
C ALA A 151 -17.19 3.70 -5.65
N LEU A 152 -15.98 4.19 -5.95
CA LEU A 152 -15.79 5.53 -6.50
C LEU A 152 -16.48 5.71 -7.86
N THR A 153 -16.44 4.69 -8.70
CA THR A 153 -17.18 4.67 -9.97
C THR A 153 -18.68 4.78 -9.73
N LEU A 154 -19.25 3.95 -8.84
CA LEU A 154 -20.68 3.99 -8.53
C LEU A 154 -21.11 5.30 -7.86
N ILE A 155 -20.31 5.83 -6.94
CA ILE A 155 -20.55 7.13 -6.27
C ILE A 155 -20.55 8.27 -7.31
N THR A 156 -19.65 8.24 -8.30
CA THR A 156 -19.63 9.22 -9.39
C THR A 156 -20.89 9.16 -10.26
N PHE A 157 -21.39 7.96 -10.57
CA PHE A 157 -22.68 7.84 -11.29
C PHE A 157 -23.86 8.28 -10.42
N LEU A 158 -23.85 7.96 -9.12
CA LEU A 158 -24.90 8.41 -8.19
C LEU A 158 -24.90 9.93 -7.96
N SER A 159 -23.76 10.62 -8.08
CA SER A 159 -23.71 12.08 -7.91
C SER A 159 -24.45 12.83 -9.02
N LEU A 160 -24.62 12.22 -10.21
CA LEU A 160 -25.49 12.75 -11.27
C LEU A 160 -26.94 12.90 -10.81
N LEU A 161 -27.43 11.95 -10.00
CA LEU A 161 -28.79 11.99 -9.44
C LEU A 161 -28.96 13.08 -8.37
N TYR A 162 -27.85 13.53 -7.78
CA TYR A 162 -27.82 14.63 -6.81
C TYR A 162 -27.92 16.02 -7.44
N GLN A 163 -27.87 16.12 -8.78
CA GLN A 163 -27.93 17.37 -9.56
C GLN A 163 -26.84 18.42 -9.20
N ASP A 164 -25.79 18.01 -8.49
CA ASP A 164 -24.59 18.82 -8.26
C ASP A 164 -23.52 18.49 -9.30
N GLY A 165 -23.49 19.29 -10.37
CA GLY A 165 -22.51 19.16 -11.45
C GLY A 165 -21.07 19.42 -11.01
N PHE A 166 -20.85 20.20 -9.93
CA PHE A 166 -19.51 20.48 -9.42
C PHE A 166 -18.97 19.28 -8.62
N LEU A 167 -19.78 18.74 -7.71
CA LEU A 167 -19.49 17.48 -7.02
C LEU A 167 -19.23 16.36 -8.01
N THR A 168 -20.08 16.23 -9.05
CA THR A 168 -19.93 15.19 -10.07
C THR A 168 -18.63 15.32 -10.84
N THR A 169 -18.25 16.53 -11.24
CA THR A 169 -16.98 16.80 -11.93
C THR A 169 -15.78 16.41 -11.06
N ILE A 170 -15.79 16.80 -9.78
CA ILE A 170 -14.74 16.46 -8.82
C ILE A 170 -14.68 14.94 -8.58
N ALA A 171 -15.83 14.28 -8.42
CA ALA A 171 -15.92 12.82 -8.23
C ALA A 171 -15.39 12.05 -9.45
N PHE A 172 -15.69 12.51 -10.66
CA PHE A 172 -15.19 11.92 -11.91
C PHE A 172 -13.66 12.03 -12.02
N VAL A 173 -13.10 13.23 -11.79
CA VAL A 173 -11.64 13.44 -11.79
C VAL A 173 -10.95 12.59 -10.73
N LEU A 174 -11.49 12.53 -9.51
CA LEU A 174 -10.95 11.68 -8.43
C LEU A 174 -11.06 10.19 -8.75
N THR A 175 -12.12 9.73 -9.41
CA THR A 175 -12.28 8.34 -9.82
C THR A 175 -11.20 7.92 -10.82
N LEU A 176 -10.99 8.71 -11.89
CA LEU A 176 -9.92 8.45 -12.86
C LEU A 176 -8.54 8.46 -12.19
N PHE A 177 -8.27 9.44 -11.34
CA PHE A 177 -7.01 9.55 -10.61
C PHE A 177 -6.76 8.35 -9.69
N ILE A 178 -7.76 7.90 -8.94
CA ILE A 178 -7.61 6.78 -8.00
C ILE A 178 -7.50 5.45 -8.72
N ILE A 179 -8.19 5.25 -9.85
CA ILE A 179 -8.00 4.07 -10.73
C ILE A 179 -6.55 4.03 -11.24
N TYR A 180 -6.00 5.16 -11.71
CA TYR A 180 -4.58 5.25 -12.09
C TYR A 180 -3.60 4.93 -10.94
N ARG A 181 -3.92 5.37 -9.71
CA ARG A 181 -3.16 5.01 -8.49
C ARG A 181 -3.32 3.53 -8.08
N HIS A 182 -4.25 2.79 -8.69
CA HIS A 182 -4.47 1.35 -8.48
C HIS A 182 -3.91 0.46 -9.59
N ARG A 183 -3.16 0.98 -10.59
CA ARG A 183 -2.58 0.16 -11.67
C ARG A 183 -1.87 -1.12 -11.19
N ALA A 184 -0.97 -1.02 -10.21
CA ALA A 184 -0.26 -2.17 -9.64
C ALA A 184 -1.14 -3.14 -8.83
N ASN A 185 -2.39 -2.76 -8.51
CA ASN A 185 -3.40 -3.68 -7.98
C ASN A 185 -4.17 -4.36 -9.11
N LEU A 186 -4.47 -3.65 -10.21
CA LEU A 186 -5.06 -4.26 -11.41
C LEU A 186 -4.16 -5.37 -11.95
N ASP A 187 -2.84 -5.18 -11.93
CA ASP A 187 -1.89 -6.22 -12.37
C ASP A 187 -1.95 -7.44 -11.43
N ARG A 188 -1.84 -7.26 -10.11
CA ARG A 188 -2.04 -8.35 -9.14
C ARG A 188 -3.43 -9.00 -9.19
N ILE A 189 -4.47 -8.29 -9.61
CA ILE A 189 -5.81 -8.86 -9.81
C ILE A 189 -5.80 -9.81 -11.02
N LYS A 190 -5.18 -9.42 -12.15
CA LYS A 190 -5.00 -10.28 -13.33
C LYS A 190 -4.19 -11.53 -12.96
N ASP A 191 -3.15 -11.37 -12.16
CA ASP A 191 -2.27 -12.46 -11.73
C ASP A 191 -2.91 -13.36 -10.63
N GLY A 192 -4.06 -12.97 -10.08
CA GLY A 192 -4.73 -13.68 -8.98
C GLY A 192 -4.04 -13.55 -7.60
N THR A 193 -3.01 -12.70 -7.50
CA THR A 193 -2.14 -12.46 -6.33
C THR A 193 -2.58 -11.27 -5.48
N GLU A 194 -3.64 -10.55 -5.87
CA GLU A 194 -4.13 -9.39 -5.10
C GLU A 194 -4.63 -9.80 -3.72
N ASN A 195 -4.25 -8.97 -2.74
CA ASN A 195 -4.48 -9.25 -1.33
C ASN A 195 -5.97 -9.16 -0.94
N MET A 196 -6.42 -10.13 -0.15
CA MET A 196 -7.78 -10.17 0.41
C MET A 196 -7.80 -9.76 1.88
N VAL A 197 -8.94 -9.24 2.35
CA VAL A 197 -9.21 -9.08 3.79
C VAL A 197 -9.57 -10.44 4.40
N PRO A 198 -9.37 -10.69 5.70
CA PRO A 198 -9.60 -12.01 6.31
C PRO A 198 -11.08 -12.44 6.37
N PHE A 199 -12.01 -11.63 5.88
CA PHE A 199 -13.45 -11.88 5.87
C PHE A 199 -14.05 -11.65 4.47
N GLY A 200 -15.36 -11.82 4.33
CA GLY A 200 -16.09 -11.55 3.08
C GLY A 200 -16.47 -12.81 2.30
N LEU A 201 -17.39 -12.62 1.35
CA LEU A 201 -18.05 -13.69 0.61
C LEU A 201 -17.10 -14.37 -0.39
N TYR A 202 -16.38 -13.59 -1.20
CA TYR A 202 -15.43 -14.13 -2.17
C TYR A 202 -14.25 -14.86 -1.52
N ARG A 203 -13.76 -14.41 -0.34
CA ARG A 203 -12.74 -15.17 0.42
C ARG A 203 -13.29 -16.52 0.89
N ARG A 204 -14.51 -16.57 1.42
CA ARG A 204 -15.16 -17.85 1.80
C ARG A 204 -15.28 -18.77 0.59
N TYR A 205 -15.72 -18.24 -0.55
CA TYR A 205 -15.81 -18.99 -1.81
C TYR A 205 -14.46 -19.55 -2.28
N ARG A 206 -13.38 -18.76 -2.27
CA ARG A 206 -12.02 -19.23 -2.64
C ARG A 206 -11.45 -20.27 -1.68
N LEU A 207 -11.87 -20.29 -0.42
CA LEU A 207 -11.45 -21.32 0.54
C LEU A 207 -12.18 -22.65 0.33
N THR A 208 -13.44 -22.62 -0.13
CA THR A 208 -14.19 -23.85 -0.47
C THR A 208 -13.97 -24.33 -1.91
N HIS A 209 -13.50 -23.45 -2.80
CA HIS A 209 -13.17 -23.75 -4.19
C HIS A 209 -11.73 -23.28 -4.49
N PRO A 210 -10.70 -24.00 -3.98
CA PRO A 210 -9.32 -23.70 -4.34
C PRO A 210 -9.14 -23.83 -5.86
N ALA A 211 -8.38 -22.91 -6.45
CA ALA A 211 -8.01 -23.02 -7.86
C ALA A 211 -7.20 -24.31 -8.05
N LYS A 212 -7.48 -25.06 -9.14
CA LYS A 212 -6.59 -26.15 -9.55
C LYS A 212 -5.18 -25.57 -9.72
N PRO A 213 -4.12 -26.30 -9.33
CA PRO A 213 -2.76 -25.93 -9.72
C PRO A 213 -2.73 -25.65 -11.23
N LYS A 214 -2.03 -24.60 -11.66
CA LYS A 214 -1.61 -24.56 -13.06
C LYS A 214 -0.78 -25.83 -13.26
N ALA A 215 -1.16 -26.66 -14.23
CA ALA A 215 -0.33 -27.79 -14.62
C ALA A 215 1.09 -27.25 -14.86
N GLU A 216 2.08 -27.89 -14.26
CA GLU A 216 3.48 -27.60 -14.55
C GLU A 216 3.64 -27.74 -16.06
N ALA A 217 4.27 -26.74 -16.69
CA ALA A 217 4.51 -26.79 -18.12
C ALA A 217 5.40 -28.00 -18.38
N ASP A 218 4.92 -28.89 -19.24
CA ASP A 218 5.51 -30.19 -19.56
C ASP A 218 6.99 -30.04 -19.97
N THR A 219 7.91 -30.32 -19.04
CA THR A 219 9.36 -30.31 -19.26
C THR A 219 9.93 -31.71 -19.46
N ASP A 220 9.13 -32.64 -19.98
CA ASP A 220 9.59 -33.96 -20.41
C ASP A 220 9.64 -34.08 -21.95
N THR A 221 10.38 -33.17 -22.60
CA THR A 221 10.89 -33.38 -23.96
C THR A 221 12.39 -33.68 -23.92
N VAL A 222 12.73 -34.87 -23.40
CA VAL A 222 14.04 -35.49 -23.61
C VAL A 222 14.17 -35.78 -25.12
N PRO A 223 15.22 -35.27 -25.82
CA PRO A 223 15.48 -35.67 -27.18
C PRO A 223 15.93 -37.14 -27.19
N GLN A 224 15.15 -38.04 -27.79
CA GLN A 224 15.67 -39.33 -28.21
C GLN A 224 16.51 -39.10 -29.47
N ASP A 225 17.83 -39.00 -29.29
CA ASP A 225 18.78 -39.04 -30.39
C ASP A 225 19.11 -40.51 -30.66
N SER A 226 18.77 -40.99 -31.85
CA SER A 226 19.07 -42.33 -32.31
C SER A 226 19.30 -42.33 -33.82
N ASP A 227 20.55 -42.25 -34.26
CA ASP A 227 21.08 -43.29 -35.16
C ASP A 227 22.61 -43.32 -35.35
N SER A 228 23.09 -44.54 -35.57
CA SER A 228 24.31 -44.95 -36.29
C SER A 228 25.63 -44.17 -36.13
N ASP A 229 26.46 -44.63 -35.20
CA ASP A 229 27.76 -45.27 -35.47
C ASP A 229 28.38 -45.07 -36.89
N LYS A 230 29.52 -44.35 -36.93
CA LYS A 230 30.61 -44.60 -37.89
C LYS A 230 31.99 -44.37 -37.27
N THR A 231 32.77 -45.44 -37.28
CA THR A 231 34.23 -45.52 -37.13
C THR A 231 35.02 -44.48 -37.94
N GLU A 232 36.08 -43.89 -37.36
CA GLU A 232 37.47 -44.29 -37.66
C GLU A 232 38.50 -43.52 -36.79
N SER A 233 39.69 -44.15 -36.63
CA SER A 233 41.05 -43.56 -36.60
C SER A 233 41.19 -42.04 -36.33
N ASP A 234 42.09 -41.55 -35.46
CA ASP A 234 43.51 -41.91 -35.44
C ASP A 234 44.29 -41.37 -34.20
N ALA A 235 45.61 -41.60 -34.19
CA ALA A 235 46.52 -41.41 -33.06
C ALA A 235 47.03 -39.96 -32.81
N ALA A 236 47.95 -39.88 -31.82
CA ALA A 236 49.00 -38.87 -31.60
C ALA A 236 48.79 -37.74 -30.57
N SER A 237 49.36 -37.99 -29.39
CA SER A 237 50.33 -37.14 -28.66
C SER A 237 50.65 -35.73 -29.17
N THR A 238 50.76 -34.78 -28.24
CA THR A 238 51.91 -33.87 -27.90
C THR A 238 51.32 -32.80 -26.98
N GLU A 239 51.57 -32.77 -25.66
CA GLU A 239 52.80 -32.35 -24.95
C GLU A 239 53.09 -30.83 -25.07
N ALA A 240 53.61 -30.26 -23.97
CA ALA A 240 54.20 -28.91 -23.87
C ALA A 240 53.30 -27.65 -24.02
N ASP A 241 53.59 -26.52 -23.37
CA ASP A 241 54.29 -26.29 -22.09
C ASP A 241 54.01 -24.85 -21.60
N ASN A 242 54.20 -24.67 -20.29
CA ASN A 242 54.82 -23.52 -19.63
C ASN A 242 54.21 -22.11 -19.44
N THR A 243 54.44 -21.68 -18.19
CA THR A 243 54.84 -20.35 -17.69
C THR A 243 53.89 -19.14 -17.60
N THR A 244 53.56 -18.79 -16.34
CA THR A 244 54.26 -17.73 -15.55
C THR A 244 54.36 -16.33 -16.22
N SER A 245 53.87 -15.22 -15.65
CA SER A 245 54.24 -14.76 -14.29
C SER A 245 53.39 -13.58 -13.75
N THR A 246 52.90 -13.74 -12.52
CA THR A 246 53.10 -12.89 -11.31
C THR A 246 53.10 -11.34 -11.32
N THR A 247 52.52 -10.79 -10.24
CA THR A 247 53.02 -9.66 -9.38
C THR A 247 53.03 -8.22 -9.93
N ASN A 248 52.92 -7.13 -9.16
CA ASN A 248 52.79 -6.86 -7.69
C ASN A 248 51.67 -5.79 -7.50
N ALA A 249 50.91 -5.66 -6.40
CA ALA A 249 51.15 -5.76 -4.95
C ALA A 249 51.66 -4.46 -4.27
N THR A 250 51.25 -4.28 -2.99
CA THR A 250 51.80 -3.39 -1.93
C THR A 250 51.60 -1.86 -2.03
N SER A 251 51.33 -1.10 -0.94
CA SER A 251 51.04 -1.44 0.48
C SER A 251 50.64 -0.21 1.37
N GLU A 252 50.41 -0.48 2.67
CA GLU A 252 50.48 0.42 3.86
C GLU A 252 49.29 1.36 4.18
N THR A 253 48.88 1.68 5.44
CA THR A 253 49.11 1.25 6.86
C THR A 253 48.00 1.90 7.75
N ALA A 254 47.75 1.66 9.05
CA ALA A 254 47.83 0.50 9.98
C ALA A 254 47.19 0.90 11.37
N ALA A 255 47.41 0.11 12.44
CA ALA A 255 47.07 0.32 13.88
C ALA A 255 45.56 0.26 14.27
N GLU A 256 45.02 -0.78 14.94
CA GLU A 256 45.32 -1.45 16.24
C GLU A 256 44.88 -0.71 17.53
N SER A 257 43.90 -1.29 18.25
CA SER A 257 44.14 -1.93 19.55
C SER A 257 42.88 -2.63 20.12
N ASN A 258 43.09 -3.71 20.89
CA ASN A 258 42.06 -4.53 21.56
C ASN A 258 41.50 -3.82 22.83
N ASN A 259 40.45 -4.23 23.54
CA ASN A 259 40.10 -5.58 24.00
C ASN A 259 38.79 -5.58 24.86
N SER A 260 38.43 -6.77 25.37
CA SER A 260 37.66 -7.10 26.59
C SER A 260 36.23 -7.64 26.43
N GLU A 261 36.03 -8.75 27.13
CA GLU A 261 34.90 -9.68 27.10
C GLU A 261 33.75 -9.23 28.01
N ALA A 262 32.54 -9.72 27.72
CA ALA A 262 31.56 -10.07 28.76
C ALA A 262 30.60 -11.15 28.23
N SER A 263 30.91 -12.41 28.51
CA SER A 263 29.94 -13.51 28.40
C SER A 263 29.00 -13.48 29.60
N TYR A 264 27.69 -13.57 29.38
CA TYR A 264 26.77 -14.02 30.41
C TYR A 264 25.65 -14.85 29.79
N ASN A 265 25.83 -16.17 29.84
CA ASN A 265 24.78 -17.14 29.61
C ASN A 265 24.30 -17.64 30.97
N SER A 266 23.00 -17.61 31.24
CA SER A 266 22.42 -18.25 32.42
C SER A 266 21.05 -18.82 32.08
N ASP A 267 21.04 -20.12 31.81
CA ASP A 267 19.84 -20.93 31.79
C ASP A 267 19.08 -20.84 33.12
N THR A 268 17.77 -20.64 33.06
CA THR A 268 16.85 -21.21 34.05
C THR A 268 15.63 -21.77 33.34
N SER A 269 15.63 -23.08 33.13
CA SER A 269 14.41 -23.82 32.90
C SER A 269 13.60 -23.85 34.19
N TYR A 270 12.30 -23.63 34.11
CA TYR A 270 11.35 -24.16 35.08
C TYR A 270 10.10 -24.62 34.35
N ASN A 271 9.90 -25.94 34.34
CA ASN A 271 8.75 -26.61 33.79
C ASN A 271 8.10 -27.41 34.92
N SER A 272 6.91 -27.02 35.35
CA SER A 272 6.04 -27.84 36.22
C SER A 272 4.66 -27.17 36.42
N GLU A 273 3.68 -27.57 35.61
CA GLU A 273 2.34 -27.87 36.14
C GLU A 273 2.46 -29.08 37.11
N PRO A 274 1.61 -29.21 38.15
CA PRO A 274 0.26 -29.74 37.92
C PRO A 274 -0.88 -29.16 38.78
N SER A 275 -2.10 -29.42 38.30
CA SER A 275 -3.39 -29.54 39.01
C SER A 275 -3.51 -29.18 40.51
N ASP A 276 -4.48 -28.31 40.84
CA ASP A 276 -5.72 -28.80 41.48
C ASP A 276 -6.84 -27.73 41.59
N GLN A 277 -8.05 -28.16 41.25
CA GLN A 277 -9.33 -27.68 41.83
C GLN A 277 -9.75 -28.73 42.88
N PRO A 278 -10.55 -28.42 43.94
CA PRO A 278 -11.82 -27.69 43.78
C PRO A 278 -12.35 -26.85 44.98
N SER A 279 -13.53 -26.25 44.76
CA SER A 279 -14.55 -25.84 45.75
C SER A 279 -14.28 -24.62 46.65
N LYS A 280 -14.96 -23.51 46.37
CA LYS A 280 -16.30 -23.21 46.93
C LYS A 280 -17.04 -22.19 46.07
#